data_AF-A0A9P1CZ42-F1
#
_entry.id   AF-A0A9P1CZ42-F1
#
_cell.length_a   1.000
_cell.length_b   1.000
_cell.length_c   1.000
_cell.angle_alpha   90.00
_cell.angle_beta   90.00
_cell.angle_gamma   90.00
#
_symmetry.space_group_name_H-M   'P 1'
#
loop_
_entity.id
_entity.type
_entity.pdbx_description
1 polymer ?
#
loop_
_entity_poly.entity_id
_entity_poly.type
_entity_poly.pdbx_seq_one_letter_code
_entity_poly.pdbx_strand_id
1 'polypeptide(L)'
;MKFLLTFVTLALAAAETVDSTLEALEADDSCAAGGDCSLELNQLRGMKDVNYHDALMEEDEDEEANVEGGACTNSKDLNFWKKSGRKSFDGSLNQCGRSCAAGFACTKSCMQGKGYSDGCASCMAKLVECSRDKCMNQCISNDKSAACTGCVKRGCRPGMKACSGLNAGGH
;
A
#
# COMPACT_ATOMS: atom_id res chain seq x y z
N MET A 1 -58.25 -21.87 57.70
CA MET A 1 -57.08 -21.98 58.60
C MET A 1 -55.87 -21.72 57.68
N LYS A 2 -55.09 -20.63 57.72
CA LYS A 2 -54.65 -19.73 58.82
C LYS A 2 -53.98 -20.52 59.96
N PHE A 3 -52.69 -20.37 60.32
CA PHE A 3 -51.51 -19.57 59.83
C PHE A 3 -50.26 -20.51 59.85
N LEU A 4 -48.98 -20.19 59.55
CA LEU A 4 -48.16 -18.99 59.24
C LEU A 4 -47.51 -19.11 57.82
N LEU A 5 -46.69 -18.23 57.22
CA LEU A 5 -45.84 -17.06 57.59
C LEU A 5 -44.33 -17.34 57.93
N THR A 6 -43.50 -17.56 56.90
CA THR A 6 -42.07 -17.17 56.85
C THR A 6 -41.63 -16.99 55.38
N PHE A 7 -41.43 -15.75 54.93
CA PHE A 7 -40.80 -15.46 53.64
C PHE A 7 -39.27 -15.40 53.81
N VAL A 8 -38.53 -16.19 53.04
CA VAL A 8 -37.07 -16.03 52.94
C VAL A 8 -36.80 -14.91 51.94
N THR A 9 -36.33 -13.77 52.45
CA THR A 9 -35.94 -12.62 51.64
C THR A 9 -34.62 -12.89 50.93
N LEU A 10 -34.68 -13.11 49.61
CA LEU A 10 -33.50 -12.98 48.75
C LEU A 10 -33.70 -11.74 47.87
N ALA A 11 -32.97 -10.67 48.19
CA ALA A 11 -33.11 -9.39 47.50
C ALA A 11 -32.39 -9.41 46.15
N LEU A 12 -33.12 -9.04 45.10
CA LEU A 12 -32.54 -8.52 43.86
C LEU A 12 -33.43 -7.34 43.43
N ALA A 13 -32.87 -6.13 43.41
CA ALA A 13 -33.63 -4.91 43.19
C ALA A 13 -34.02 -4.74 41.72
N ALA A 14 -35.19 -4.14 41.49
CA ALA A 14 -35.67 -3.72 40.18
C ALA A 14 -36.36 -2.36 40.34
N ALA A 15 -36.11 -1.45 39.38
CA ALA A 15 -36.06 0.01 39.60
C ALA A 15 -34.91 0.41 40.56
N GLU A 16 -34.26 1.57 40.44
CA GLU A 16 -34.61 2.79 39.69
C GLU A 16 -33.36 3.38 38.97
N THR A 17 -33.37 3.55 37.64
CA THR A 17 -32.49 4.49 36.88
C THR A 17 -33.04 4.72 35.47
N VAL A 18 -33.95 5.68 35.29
CA VAL A 18 -34.39 6.19 33.97
C VAL A 18 -34.07 7.68 33.89
N ASP A 19 -32.78 7.98 33.82
CA ASP A 19 -32.22 9.34 33.96
C ASP A 19 -30.96 9.51 33.09
N SER A 20 -30.02 8.56 33.15
CA SER A 20 -28.70 8.63 32.53
C SER A 20 -28.62 8.28 31.03
N THR A 21 -29.72 8.32 30.28
CA THR A 21 -29.75 7.98 28.84
C THR A 21 -30.32 9.07 27.94
N LEU A 22 -30.79 10.19 28.50
CA LEU A 22 -31.32 11.31 27.71
C LEU A 22 -30.20 12.30 27.34
N GLU A 23 -29.41 12.74 28.32
CA GLU A 23 -28.28 13.67 28.13
C GLU A 23 -27.26 13.17 27.08
N ALA A 24 -27.07 11.86 27.00
CA ALA A 24 -26.16 11.23 26.04
C ALA A 24 -26.57 11.41 24.57
N LEU A 25 -27.86 11.63 24.29
CA LEU A 25 -28.37 11.82 22.93
C LEU A 25 -28.46 13.30 22.53
N GLU A 26 -28.62 14.20 23.49
CA GLU A 26 -28.63 15.65 23.23
C GLU A 26 -27.22 16.22 22.98
N ALA A 27 -26.18 15.53 23.45
CA ALA A 27 -24.79 15.89 23.18
C ALA A 27 -24.39 15.71 21.69
N ASP A 28 -24.78 14.59 21.06
CA ASP A 28 -24.34 14.24 19.70
C ASP A 28 -24.87 15.22 18.63
N ASP A 29 -26.13 15.66 18.74
CA ASP A 29 -26.72 16.65 17.83
C ASP A 29 -26.01 18.02 17.89
N SER A 30 -25.43 18.38 19.05
CA SER A 30 -24.69 19.63 19.20
C SER A 30 -23.38 19.65 18.40
N CYS A 31 -22.72 18.50 18.25
CA CYS A 31 -21.52 18.36 17.43
C CYS A 31 -21.88 18.40 15.94
N ALA A 32 -22.99 17.78 15.55
CA ALA A 32 -23.48 17.79 14.16
C ALA A 32 -23.86 19.19 13.66
N ALA A 33 -24.32 20.07 14.57
CA ALA A 33 -24.61 21.48 14.30
C ALA A 33 -23.38 22.40 14.27
N GLY A 34 -22.18 21.89 14.55
CA GLY A 34 -20.91 22.65 14.52
C GLY A 34 -20.48 23.28 15.84
N GLY A 35 -20.89 22.72 16.99
CA GLY A 35 -20.36 23.08 18.31
C GLY A 35 -18.91 22.62 18.54
N ASP A 36 -18.26 23.22 19.54
CA ASP A 36 -16.91 22.82 20.00
C ASP A 36 -17.01 21.55 20.87
N CYS A 37 -16.92 20.39 20.22
CA CYS A 37 -16.84 19.09 20.88
C CYS A 37 -15.38 18.70 21.14
N SER A 38 -14.78 19.36 22.15
CA SER A 38 -13.39 19.17 22.58
C SER A 38 -13.13 17.79 23.22
N LEU A 39 -12.98 16.76 22.38
CA LEU A 39 -12.39 15.48 22.73
C LEU A 39 -10.85 15.59 22.62
N GLU A 40 -10.14 15.42 23.74
CA GLU A 40 -8.78 15.97 23.90
C GLU A 40 -7.74 15.53 22.85
N LEU A 41 -7.05 16.53 22.27
CA LEU A 41 -5.88 16.34 21.38
C LEU A 41 -4.75 15.50 22.00
N ASN A 42 -4.74 15.28 23.32
CA ASN A 42 -3.73 14.48 24.01
C ASN A 42 -3.70 13.01 23.57
N GLN A 43 -4.80 12.47 23.02
CA GLN A 43 -4.82 11.14 22.37
C GLN A 43 -3.99 11.08 21.07
N LEU A 44 -3.72 12.23 20.43
CA LEU A 44 -2.88 12.31 19.21
C LEU A 44 -1.40 12.54 19.49
N ARG A 45 -0.96 12.59 20.77
CA ARG A 45 0.46 12.79 21.12
C ARG A 45 1.34 11.54 21.00
N GLY A 46 1.02 10.67 20.04
CA GLY A 46 2.01 9.85 19.35
C GLY A 46 2.97 10.68 18.47
N MET A 47 2.62 11.95 18.20
CA MET A 47 3.50 12.96 17.62
C MET A 47 4.69 13.25 18.56
N LYS A 48 5.78 12.51 18.37
CA LYS A 48 7.08 12.75 18.99
C LYS A 48 7.95 13.50 17.98
N ASP A 49 8.37 14.72 18.32
CA ASP A 49 9.21 15.54 17.46
C ASP A 49 10.55 14.82 17.19
N VAL A 50 10.73 14.30 15.96
CA VAL A 50 11.96 13.64 15.52
C VAL A 50 12.71 14.52 14.53
N ASN A 51 13.89 14.95 14.95
CA ASN A 51 14.84 15.64 14.08
C ASN A 51 15.30 14.67 12.97
N TYR A 52 14.93 14.96 11.71
CA TYR A 52 15.18 14.10 10.55
C TYR A 52 16.68 13.83 10.27
N HIS A 53 17.60 14.51 10.96
CA HIS A 53 19.05 14.31 10.78
C HIS A 53 19.69 13.28 11.72
N ASP A 54 19.09 13.00 12.89
CA ASP A 54 19.74 12.23 13.97
C ASP A 54 19.27 10.76 14.07
N ALA A 55 18.34 10.32 13.20
CA ALA A 55 17.79 8.96 13.18
C ALA A 55 18.43 8.05 12.11
N LEU A 56 19.69 8.32 11.73
CA LEU A 56 20.43 7.51 10.76
C LEU A 56 21.20 6.37 11.47
N MET A 57 21.03 5.14 10.94
CA MET A 57 21.48 3.86 11.53
C MET A 57 20.60 3.48 12.74
N GLU A 58 19.99 2.29 12.82
CA GLU A 58 20.53 0.96 12.46
C GLU A 58 19.58 0.10 11.57
N GLU A 59 20.18 -0.63 10.62
CA GLU A 59 19.83 -1.95 10.03
C GLU A 59 18.38 -2.28 9.55
N ASP A 60 18.15 -2.04 8.25
CA ASP A 60 17.80 -3.05 7.22
C ASP A 60 16.56 -3.99 7.34
N GLU A 61 15.38 -3.52 7.78
CA GLU A 61 14.10 -4.21 7.44
C GLU A 61 13.02 -3.28 6.82
N ASP A 62 12.68 -3.58 5.56
CA ASP A 62 11.39 -3.37 4.87
C ASP A 62 10.57 -2.09 5.17
N GLU A 63 11.13 -0.92 4.85
CA GLU A 63 10.34 0.32 4.71
C GLU A 63 9.41 0.21 3.48
N GLU A 64 8.20 -0.35 3.70
CA GLU A 64 7.07 -0.39 2.75
C GLU A 64 6.53 1.02 2.50
N ALA A 65 7.32 1.84 1.82
CA ALA A 65 6.93 3.15 1.34
C ALA A 65 5.63 3.03 0.54
N ASN A 66 4.55 3.61 1.08
CA ASN A 66 3.22 3.56 0.49
C ASN A 66 3.21 4.21 -0.91
N VAL A 67 3.41 3.38 -1.95
CA VAL A 67 3.43 3.85 -3.33
C VAL A 67 2.01 4.15 -3.78
N GLU A 68 1.61 5.40 -3.56
CA GLU A 68 0.54 6.10 -4.29
C GLU A 68 0.54 5.65 -5.76
N GLY A 69 -0.45 4.81 -6.11
CA GLY A 69 -0.40 4.00 -7.32
C GLY A 69 -0.52 4.85 -8.58
N GLY A 70 0.47 4.78 -9.48
CA GLY A 70 0.52 5.64 -10.67
C GLY A 70 1.86 6.35 -10.88
N ALA A 71 2.98 5.78 -10.45
CA ALA A 71 4.29 6.43 -10.60
C ALA A 71 4.66 6.76 -12.07
N CYS A 72 4.06 6.09 -13.06
CA CYS A 72 4.21 6.40 -14.49
C CYS A 72 3.03 7.20 -15.10
N THR A 73 2.04 7.65 -14.32
CA THR A 73 0.88 8.41 -14.82
C THR A 73 1.07 9.93 -14.81
N ASN A 74 2.25 10.42 -14.43
CA ASN A 74 2.62 11.82 -14.58
C ASN A 74 2.80 12.22 -16.06
N SER A 75 2.76 13.53 -16.34
CA SER A 75 2.81 14.08 -17.70
C SER A 75 4.09 13.76 -18.49
N LYS A 76 5.24 13.54 -17.83
CA LYS A 76 6.50 13.15 -18.51
C LYS A 76 6.37 11.72 -19.03
N ASP A 77 6.06 10.79 -18.13
CA ASP A 77 6.03 9.37 -18.44
C ASP A 77 4.88 9.02 -19.39
N LEU A 78 3.68 9.60 -19.24
CA LEU A 78 2.59 9.37 -20.20
C LEU A 78 2.90 9.93 -21.59
N ASN A 79 3.65 11.02 -21.72
CA ASN A 79 4.04 11.59 -23.00
C ASN A 79 5.07 10.70 -23.71
N PHE A 80 6.08 10.21 -22.98
CA PHE A 80 7.02 9.21 -23.48
C PHE A 80 6.33 7.89 -23.84
N TRP A 81 5.49 7.35 -22.95
CA TRP A 81 4.75 6.11 -23.11
C TRP A 81 3.88 6.09 -24.37
N LYS A 82 3.14 7.18 -24.61
CA LYS A 82 2.28 7.35 -25.80
C LYS A 82 3.07 7.44 -27.11
N LYS A 83 4.24 8.10 -27.10
CA LYS A 83 5.09 8.31 -28.29
C LYS A 83 5.92 7.08 -28.68
N SER A 84 6.60 6.48 -27.70
CA SER A 84 7.62 5.45 -27.94
C SER A 84 7.61 4.37 -26.87
N GLY A 85 7.52 4.75 -25.59
CA GLY A 85 7.73 3.87 -24.44
C GLY A 85 6.90 2.59 -24.48
N ARG A 86 5.62 2.65 -24.86
CA ARG A 86 4.75 1.46 -24.99
C ARG A 86 5.24 0.47 -26.05
N LYS A 87 5.81 0.95 -27.16
CA LYS A 87 6.32 0.09 -28.26
C LYS A 87 7.71 -0.46 -27.95
N SER A 88 8.52 0.29 -27.21
CA SER A 88 9.87 -0.13 -26.81
C SER A 88 9.94 -0.79 -25.44
N PHE A 89 8.82 -0.97 -24.73
CA PHE A 89 8.82 -1.34 -23.30
C PHE A 89 9.55 -2.64 -23.01
N ASP A 90 9.00 -3.79 -23.40
CA ASP A 90 9.58 -5.09 -23.06
C ASP A 90 10.97 -5.28 -23.68
N GLY A 91 11.27 -4.65 -24.82
CA GLY A 91 12.62 -4.61 -25.40
C GLY A 91 13.62 -3.82 -24.54
N SER A 92 13.23 -2.66 -24.02
CA SER A 92 14.06 -1.84 -23.14
C SER A 92 14.23 -2.50 -21.76
N LEU A 93 13.15 -3.06 -21.23
CA LEU A 93 13.11 -3.75 -19.95
C LEU A 93 13.96 -5.02 -19.96
N ASN A 94 13.87 -5.82 -21.04
CA ASN A 94 14.70 -6.99 -21.26
C ASN A 94 16.18 -6.61 -21.44
N GLN A 95 16.48 -5.55 -22.20
CA GLN A 95 17.85 -5.04 -22.34
C GLN A 95 18.42 -4.65 -20.97
N CYS A 96 17.74 -3.75 -20.25
CA CYS A 96 18.19 -3.26 -18.94
C CYS A 96 18.31 -4.39 -17.92
N GLY A 97 17.30 -5.25 -17.80
CA GLY A 97 17.32 -6.39 -16.88
C GLY A 97 18.47 -7.36 -17.18
N ARG A 98 18.74 -7.67 -18.45
CA ARG A 98 19.86 -8.56 -18.82
C ARG A 98 21.23 -7.92 -18.61
N SER A 99 21.41 -6.62 -18.91
CA SER A 99 22.67 -5.92 -18.62
C SER A 99 22.93 -5.75 -17.12
N CYS A 100 21.88 -5.76 -16.30
CA CYS A 100 21.94 -5.55 -14.85
C CYS A 100 21.80 -6.85 -14.02
N ALA A 101 21.86 -8.03 -14.64
CA ALA A 101 21.61 -9.33 -13.99
C ALA A 101 20.31 -9.38 -13.15
N ALA A 102 19.28 -8.64 -13.59
CA ALA A 102 18.02 -8.41 -12.90
C ALA A 102 18.12 -7.80 -11.48
N GLY A 103 19.20 -7.07 -11.18
CA GLY A 103 19.34 -6.26 -9.97
C GLY A 103 18.57 -4.94 -10.05
N PHE A 104 17.87 -4.58 -8.96
CA PHE A 104 16.97 -3.43 -8.89
C PHE A 104 17.64 -2.09 -9.27
N ALA A 105 18.67 -1.66 -8.55
CA ALA A 105 19.25 -0.31 -8.67
C ALA A 105 19.82 -0.03 -10.07
N CYS A 106 20.54 -1.00 -10.65
CA CYS A 106 21.05 -0.90 -12.02
C CYS A 106 19.89 -0.85 -13.04
N THR A 107 18.87 -1.70 -12.88
CA THR A 107 17.70 -1.72 -13.78
C THR A 107 16.95 -0.40 -13.73
N LYS A 108 16.74 0.17 -12.53
CA LYS A 108 16.14 1.50 -12.30
C LYS A 108 16.92 2.58 -13.05
N SER A 109 18.23 2.68 -12.81
CA SER A 109 19.11 3.66 -13.49
C SER A 109 19.07 3.51 -15.02
N CYS A 110 19.13 2.28 -15.53
CA CYS A 110 19.03 2.01 -16.97
C CYS A 110 17.68 2.48 -17.56
N MET A 111 16.56 2.26 -16.86
CA MET A 111 15.23 2.71 -17.29
C MET A 111 15.03 4.24 -17.16
N GLN A 112 15.65 4.90 -16.17
CA GLN A 112 15.74 6.36 -16.12
C GLN A 112 16.50 6.89 -17.35
N GLY A 113 17.60 6.23 -17.73
CA GLY A 113 18.36 6.50 -18.96
C GLY A 113 17.58 6.26 -20.26
N LYS A 114 16.45 5.52 -20.24
CA LYS A 114 15.51 5.43 -21.37
C LYS A 114 14.54 6.62 -21.46
N GLY A 115 14.46 7.45 -20.42
CA GLY A 115 13.64 8.67 -20.38
C GLY A 115 12.56 8.70 -19.29
N TYR A 116 12.34 7.61 -18.54
CA TYR A 116 11.31 7.54 -17.50
C TYR A 116 11.61 8.43 -16.28
N SER A 117 10.64 8.69 -15.41
CA SER A 117 10.86 9.28 -14.07
C SER A 117 11.48 8.26 -13.10
N ASP A 118 11.95 8.73 -11.95
CA ASP A 118 12.55 7.89 -10.91
C ASP A 118 11.57 6.84 -10.34
N GLY A 119 10.37 7.27 -9.94
CA GLY A 119 9.32 6.37 -9.45
C GLY A 119 8.85 5.39 -10.53
N CYS A 120 8.65 5.87 -11.75
CA CYS A 120 8.25 5.01 -12.87
C CYS A 120 9.30 3.94 -13.19
N ALA A 121 10.58 4.31 -13.24
CA ALA A 121 11.69 3.38 -13.42
C ALA A 121 11.84 2.42 -12.23
N SER A 122 11.52 2.85 -11.01
CA SER A 122 11.49 1.99 -9.82
C SER A 122 10.43 0.88 -9.95
N CYS A 123 9.21 1.18 -10.42
CA CYS A 123 8.21 0.15 -10.71
C CYS A 123 8.68 -0.85 -11.77
N MET A 124 9.38 -0.37 -12.79
CA MET A 124 9.95 -1.21 -13.86
C MET A 124 11.08 -2.11 -13.34
N ALA A 125 11.88 -1.62 -12.39
CA ALA A 125 12.87 -2.43 -11.69
C ALA A 125 12.20 -3.49 -10.77
N LYS A 126 11.17 -3.13 -9.99
CA LYS A 126 10.38 -4.11 -9.20
C LYS A 126 9.76 -5.23 -10.09
N LEU A 127 9.35 -4.92 -11.32
CA LEU A 127 8.88 -5.93 -12.29
C LEU A 127 9.99 -6.90 -12.73
N VAL A 128 11.19 -6.40 -13.04
CA VAL A 128 12.35 -7.22 -13.42
C VAL A 128 12.81 -8.11 -12.26
N GLU A 129 12.85 -7.54 -11.06
CA GLU A 129 13.18 -8.24 -9.82
C GLU A 129 12.19 -9.36 -9.51
N CYS A 130 10.88 -9.09 -9.51
CA CYS A 130 9.88 -10.14 -9.37
C CYS A 130 10.01 -11.23 -10.46
N SER A 131 10.39 -10.85 -11.69
CA SER A 131 10.60 -11.81 -12.79
C SER A 131 11.83 -12.70 -12.57
N ARG A 132 12.88 -12.19 -11.91
CA ARG A 132 14.00 -12.99 -11.40
C ARG A 132 13.49 -13.98 -10.33
N ASP A 133 12.87 -13.48 -9.28
CA ASP A 133 12.57 -14.29 -8.09
C ASP A 133 11.46 -15.34 -8.31
N LYS A 134 10.45 -15.00 -9.11
CA LYS A 134 9.26 -15.85 -9.32
C LYS A 134 9.24 -16.59 -10.66
N CYS A 135 10.03 -16.17 -11.65
CA CYS A 135 9.92 -16.65 -13.03
C CYS A 135 11.24 -17.10 -13.70
N MET A 136 12.41 -17.02 -13.04
CA MET A 136 13.70 -17.40 -13.66
C MET A 136 13.66 -18.81 -14.27
N ASN A 137 13.09 -19.79 -13.57
CA ASN A 137 13.01 -21.18 -14.02
C ASN A 137 12.23 -21.35 -15.34
N GLN A 138 11.32 -20.44 -15.68
CA GLN A 138 10.57 -20.43 -16.94
C GLN A 138 11.19 -19.51 -18.00
N CYS A 139 12.07 -18.59 -17.60
CA CYS A 139 12.68 -17.56 -18.45
C CYS A 139 14.14 -17.85 -18.85
N ILE A 140 14.88 -18.67 -18.10
CA ILE A 140 16.33 -18.89 -18.25
C ILE A 140 16.75 -19.41 -19.63
N SER A 141 15.94 -20.27 -20.26
CA SER A 141 16.24 -20.84 -21.58
C SER A 141 15.73 -19.98 -22.74
N ASN A 142 14.62 -19.27 -22.55
CA ASN A 142 14.02 -18.36 -23.53
C ASN A 142 13.06 -17.39 -22.83
N ASP A 143 13.47 -16.12 -22.75
CA ASP A 143 12.69 -15.04 -22.14
C ASP A 143 11.35 -14.78 -22.87
N LYS A 144 11.23 -15.19 -24.14
CA LYS A 144 10.02 -15.03 -24.97
C LYS A 144 9.13 -16.27 -25.00
N SER A 145 9.42 -17.27 -24.18
CA SER A 145 8.62 -18.50 -24.10
C SER A 145 7.20 -18.23 -23.55
N ALA A 146 6.24 -19.06 -23.94
CA ALA A 146 4.88 -19.04 -23.38
C ALA A 146 4.88 -19.28 -21.85
N ALA A 147 5.88 -20.00 -21.33
CA ALA A 147 6.07 -20.25 -19.91
C ALA A 147 6.55 -18.98 -19.17
N CYS A 148 7.61 -18.32 -19.66
CA CYS A 148 8.14 -17.08 -19.08
C CYS A 148 7.09 -15.96 -19.11
N THR A 149 6.53 -15.68 -20.30
CA THR A 149 5.50 -14.66 -20.49
C THR A 149 4.27 -14.93 -19.62
N GLY A 150 3.78 -16.17 -19.60
CA GLY A 150 2.67 -16.58 -18.74
C GLY A 150 2.97 -16.42 -17.25
N CYS A 151 4.21 -16.68 -16.81
CA CYS A 151 4.63 -16.45 -15.43
C CYS A 151 4.62 -14.96 -15.08
N VAL A 152 5.36 -14.12 -15.83
CA VAL A 152 5.48 -12.67 -15.55
C VAL A 152 4.10 -11.98 -15.60
N LYS A 153 3.26 -12.33 -16.58
CA LYS A 153 1.89 -11.80 -16.75
C LYS A 153 0.93 -12.10 -15.60
N ARG A 154 1.21 -13.15 -14.80
CA ARG A 154 0.42 -13.57 -13.63
C ARG A 154 1.05 -13.14 -12.31
N GLY A 155 2.34 -13.43 -12.11
CA GLY A 155 3.03 -13.25 -10.83
C GLY A 155 3.56 -11.84 -10.56
N CYS A 156 3.87 -11.05 -11.60
CA CYS A 156 4.62 -9.79 -11.45
C CYS A 156 3.92 -8.57 -12.07
N ARG A 157 3.23 -8.75 -13.19
CA ARG A 157 2.44 -7.68 -13.82
C ARG A 157 1.37 -7.05 -12.91
N PRO A 158 0.71 -7.75 -11.97
CA PRO A 158 -0.19 -7.09 -11.01
C PRO A 158 0.51 -6.02 -10.16
N GLY A 159 1.70 -6.32 -9.63
CA GLY A 159 2.53 -5.37 -8.88
C GLY A 159 3.03 -4.21 -9.75
N MET A 160 3.46 -4.49 -11.00
CA MET A 160 3.76 -3.43 -11.97
C MET A 160 2.57 -2.50 -12.18
N LYS A 161 1.37 -3.06 -12.41
CA LYS A 161 0.16 -2.27 -12.65
C LYS A 161 -0.21 -1.41 -11.44
N ALA A 162 -0.12 -1.93 -10.23
CA ALA A 162 -0.39 -1.18 -9.00
C ALA A 162 0.60 -0.01 -8.83
N CYS A 163 1.90 -0.28 -8.88
CA CYS A 163 2.95 0.73 -8.71
C CYS A 163 2.91 1.80 -9.81
N SER A 164 2.84 1.39 -11.09
CA SER A 164 3.02 2.30 -12.23
C SER A 164 1.73 2.90 -12.80
N GLY A 165 0.57 2.28 -12.57
CA GLY A 165 -0.66 2.53 -13.32
C GLY A 165 -0.69 1.90 -14.73
N LEU A 166 0.39 1.27 -15.19
CA LEU A 166 0.52 0.70 -16.54
C LEU A 166 0.29 -0.81 -16.56
N ASN A 167 -0.64 -1.28 -17.41
CA ASN A 167 -0.84 -2.70 -17.67
C ASN A 167 0.16 -3.20 -18.74
N ALA A 168 1.41 -3.41 -18.34
CA ALA A 168 2.51 -3.82 -19.22
C ALA A 168 3.46 -4.82 -18.55
N GLY A 169 4.25 -5.55 -19.34
CA GLY A 169 5.25 -6.50 -18.85
C GLY A 169 4.89 -7.96 -19.10
N GLY A 170 5.90 -8.73 -19.50
CA GLY A 170 5.75 -10.13 -19.89
C GLY A 170 5.31 -10.31 -21.34
N HIS A 171 5.48 -9.28 -22.18
CA HIS A 171 5.27 -9.24 -23.64
C HIS A 171 3.79 -9.23 -24.09
#